data_AF-A0A1B2M4E4-F1
#
_entry.id   AF-A0A1B2M4E4-F1
#
_cell.length_a   1.000
_cell.length_b   1.000
_cell.length_c   1.000
_cell.angle_alpha   90.00
_cell.angle_beta   90.00
_cell.angle_gamma   90.00
#
_symmetry.space_group_name_H-M   'P 1'
#
loop_
_entity.id
_entity.type
_entity.pdbx_description
1 polymer ?
#
loop_
_entity_poly.entity_id
_entity_poly.type
_entity_poly.pdbx_seq_one_letter_code
_entity_poly.pdbx_strand_id
1 'polypeptide(L)'
;MKYLILVLGVLCSTSSLATLSQKIFESRYYDLLNIYIRAKSNSNGIYKYVDGREVNPETRFKTQAERDCLMWKAAKNYATYVLENFDRYEIAVKDNMPLFEKTTKQEWNTGLKDINRKLHDPRNKCY
;
A
#
# COMPACT_ATOMS: atom_id res chain seq x y z
N MET A 1 -19.90 48.28 -3.25
CA MET A 1 -19.84 46.90 -3.78
C MET A 1 -18.43 46.55 -4.27
N LYS A 2 -17.46 46.31 -3.38
CA LYS A 2 -16.08 45.91 -3.77
C LYS A 2 -15.56 44.64 -3.06
N TYR A 3 -16.30 44.11 -2.08
CA TYR A 3 -15.88 42.95 -1.28
C TYR A 3 -16.44 41.60 -1.76
N LEU A 4 -17.41 41.59 -2.68
CA LEU A 4 -18.04 40.36 -3.17
C LEU A 4 -17.18 39.57 -4.16
N ILE A 5 -16.27 40.23 -4.88
CA ILE A 5 -15.42 39.58 -5.90
C ILE A 5 -14.26 38.81 -5.25
N LEU A 6 -13.83 39.20 -4.04
CA LEU A 6 -12.72 38.55 -3.36
C LEU A 6 -13.07 37.15 -2.84
N VAL A 7 -14.34 36.90 -2.49
CA VAL A 7 -14.80 35.62 -1.92
C VAL A 7 -14.90 34.52 -2.99
N LEU A 8 -15.28 34.86 -4.22
CA LEU A 8 -15.38 33.89 -5.32
C LEU A 8 -14.01 33.42 -5.83
N GLY A 9 -12.99 34.29 -5.82
CA GLY A 9 -11.62 33.91 -6.24
C GLY A 9 -10.92 32.95 -5.28
N VAL A 10 -11.19 33.05 -3.97
CA VAL A 10 -10.64 32.14 -2.94
C VAL A 10 -11.31 30.76 -3.00
N LEU A 11 -12.60 30.69 -3.32
CA LEU A 11 -13.31 29.42 -3.42
C LEU A 11 -12.85 28.59 -4.62
N CYS A 12 -12.67 29.18 -5.81
CA CYS A 12 -12.23 28.45 -7.00
C CYS A 12 -10.79 27.90 -6.93
N SER A 13 -9.89 28.58 -6.20
CA SER A 13 -8.49 28.15 -6.08
C SER A 13 -8.31 27.00 -5.09
N THR A 14 -9.13 26.91 -4.04
CA THR A 14 -9.10 25.77 -3.12
C THR A 14 -9.54 24.46 -3.77
N SER A 15 -10.51 24.51 -4.69
CA SER A 15 -11.02 23.33 -5.40
C SER A 15 -9.95 22.69 -6.29
N SER A 16 -9.19 23.50 -7.05
CA SER A 16 -8.16 22.97 -7.95
C SER A 16 -6.99 22.31 -7.20
N LEU A 17 -6.61 22.88 -6.04
CA LEU A 17 -5.56 22.34 -5.18
C LEU A 17 -5.99 21.03 -4.52
N ALA A 18 -7.24 20.95 -4.05
CA ALA A 18 -7.80 19.74 -3.47
C ALA A 18 -7.80 18.59 -4.49
N THR A 19 -8.30 18.84 -5.71
CA THR A 19 -8.33 17.84 -6.79
C THR A 19 -6.93 17.39 -7.22
N LEU A 20 -5.96 18.32 -7.33
CA LEU A 20 -4.58 17.96 -7.65
C LEU A 20 -3.96 17.09 -6.55
N SER A 21 -4.17 17.45 -5.29
CA SER A 21 -3.64 16.70 -4.15
C SER A 21 -4.22 15.28 -4.07
N GLN A 22 -5.49 15.12 -4.45
CA GLN A 22 -6.19 13.84 -4.50
C GLN A 22 -5.61 12.94 -5.61
N LYS A 23 -5.38 13.49 -6.82
CA LYS A 23 -4.74 12.76 -7.93
C LYS A 23 -3.32 12.30 -7.60
N ILE A 24 -2.52 13.14 -6.93
CA ILE A 24 -1.17 12.77 -6.51
C ILE A 24 -1.22 11.62 -5.50
N PHE A 25 -2.17 11.68 -4.56
CA PHE A 25 -2.40 10.61 -3.60
C PHE A 25 -2.78 9.28 -4.30
N GLU A 26 -3.77 9.31 -5.19
CA GLU A 26 -4.23 8.12 -5.92
C GLU A 26 -3.12 7.50 -6.76
N SER A 27 -2.35 8.30 -7.49
CA SER A 27 -1.22 7.80 -8.28
C SER A 27 -0.25 7.00 -7.41
N ARG A 28 0.16 7.58 -6.27
CA ARG A 28 1.10 6.91 -5.37
C ARG A 28 0.49 5.70 -4.65
N TYR A 29 -0.79 5.77 -4.31
CA TYR A 29 -1.55 4.66 -3.77
C TYR A 29 -1.52 3.46 -4.73
N TYR A 30 -1.84 3.66 -6.01
CA TYR A 30 -1.84 2.60 -7.02
C TYR A 30 -0.45 2.04 -7.29
N ASP A 31 0.59 2.89 -7.33
CA ASP A 31 1.97 2.43 -7.47
C ASP A 31 2.36 1.46 -6.34
N LEU A 32 2.07 1.84 -5.09
CA LEU A 32 2.38 1.03 -3.92
C LEU A 32 1.53 -0.24 -3.85
N LEU A 33 0.25 -0.16 -4.21
CA LEU A 33 -0.64 -1.31 -4.32
C LEU A 33 -0.12 -2.32 -5.35
N ASN A 34 0.32 -1.84 -6.53
CA ASN A 34 0.88 -2.70 -7.57
C ASN A 34 2.18 -3.38 -7.14
N ILE A 35 3.06 -2.66 -6.44
CA ILE A 35 4.28 -3.24 -5.86
C ILE A 35 3.92 -4.33 -4.84
N TYR A 36 2.96 -4.06 -3.95
CA TYR A 36 2.48 -5.04 -2.98
C TYR A 36 1.87 -6.28 -3.64
N ILE A 37 0.97 -6.11 -4.61
CA ILE A 37 0.34 -7.22 -5.34
C ILE A 37 1.39 -8.08 -6.04
N ARG A 38 2.39 -7.46 -6.69
CA ARG A 38 3.49 -8.18 -7.34
C ARG A 38 4.32 -8.98 -6.33
N ALA A 39 4.67 -8.38 -5.20
CA ALA A 39 5.42 -9.06 -4.15
C ALA A 39 4.62 -10.21 -3.53
N LYS A 40 3.31 -10.03 -3.31
CA LYS A 40 2.38 -11.06 -2.85
C LYS A 40 2.27 -12.22 -3.83
N SER A 41 2.15 -11.93 -5.13
CA SER A 41 2.12 -12.95 -6.17
C SER A 41 3.42 -13.77 -6.19
N ASN A 42 4.57 -13.12 -6.02
CA ASN A 42 5.87 -13.81 -5.97
C ASN A 42 6.02 -14.69 -4.73
N SER A 43 5.55 -14.21 -3.58
CA SER A 43 5.50 -14.96 -2.31
C SER A 43 4.57 -16.18 -2.44
N ASN A 44 3.42 -16.08 -3.10
CA ASN A 44 2.51 -17.21 -3.29
C ASN A 44 2.94 -18.20 -4.41
N GLY A 45 3.99 -17.91 -5.18
CA GLY A 45 4.39 -18.71 -6.33
C GLY A 45 5.07 -20.03 -5.95
N ILE A 46 4.69 -21.12 -6.64
CA ILE A 46 5.29 -22.46 -6.46
C ILE A 46 6.71 -22.48 -7.07
N TYR A 47 7.71 -22.94 -6.31
CA TYR A 47 9.11 -22.97 -6.76
C TYR A 47 9.46 -24.31 -7.44
N LYS A 48 9.93 -24.25 -8.69
CA LYS A 48 10.44 -25.39 -9.48
C LYS A 48 11.72 -24.95 -10.21
N TYR A 49 12.66 -25.87 -10.40
CA TYR A 49 13.78 -25.66 -11.31
C TYR A 49 13.28 -25.56 -12.77
N VAL A 50 14.10 -25.01 -13.67
CA VAL A 50 13.77 -24.84 -15.10
C VAL A 50 13.44 -26.18 -15.78
N ASP A 51 14.02 -27.27 -15.28
CA ASP A 51 13.78 -28.65 -15.74
C ASP A 51 12.51 -29.29 -15.12
N GLY A 52 11.73 -28.52 -14.35
CA GLY A 52 10.49 -28.98 -13.71
C GLY A 52 10.69 -29.75 -12.41
N ARG A 53 11.93 -30.02 -11.97
CA ARG A 53 12.20 -30.70 -10.70
C ARG A 53 11.84 -29.79 -9.52
N GLU A 54 11.37 -30.41 -8.44
CA GLU A 54 11.21 -29.71 -7.17
C GLU A 54 12.57 -29.29 -6.62
N VAL A 55 12.62 -28.08 -6.11
CA VAL A 55 13.82 -27.55 -5.47
C VAL A 55 14.03 -28.23 -4.14
N ASN A 56 15.29 -28.46 -3.77
CA ASN A 56 15.59 -29.02 -2.46
C ASN A 56 14.87 -28.20 -1.34
N PRO A 57 14.43 -28.86 -0.25
CA PRO A 57 13.62 -28.21 0.76
C PRO A 57 14.28 -26.98 1.37
N GLU A 58 15.58 -27.02 1.66
CA GLU A 58 16.31 -25.92 2.29
C GLU A 58 16.34 -24.65 1.44
N THR A 59 16.65 -24.78 0.15
CA THR A 59 16.65 -23.65 -0.81
C THR A 59 15.24 -23.11 -0.96
N ARG A 60 14.23 -23.99 -1.03
CA ARG A 60 12.82 -23.59 -1.08
C ARG A 60 12.43 -22.77 0.16
N PHE A 61 12.80 -23.20 1.36
CA PHE A 61 12.52 -22.46 2.60
C PHE A 61 13.22 -21.10 2.62
N LYS A 62 14.51 -21.04 2.25
CA LYS A 62 15.26 -19.78 2.22
C LYS A 62 14.69 -18.79 1.21
N THR A 63 14.44 -19.23 -0.02
CA THR A 63 13.85 -18.38 -1.06
C THR A 63 12.44 -17.92 -0.71
N GLN A 64 11.64 -18.77 -0.06
CA GLN A 64 10.32 -18.38 0.42
C GLN A 64 10.42 -17.28 1.49
N ALA A 65 11.31 -17.46 2.48
CA ALA A 65 11.52 -16.45 3.52
C ALA A 65 11.95 -15.09 2.94
N GLU A 66 12.87 -15.08 1.96
CA GLU A 66 13.29 -13.86 1.27
C GLU A 66 12.11 -13.16 0.54
N ARG A 67 11.27 -13.94 -0.15
CA ARG A 67 10.07 -13.43 -0.84
C ARG A 67 9.03 -12.89 0.12
N ASP A 68 8.80 -13.58 1.24
CA ASP A 68 7.88 -13.15 2.28
C ASP A 68 8.36 -11.84 2.91
N CYS A 69 9.66 -11.70 3.17
CA CYS A 69 10.24 -10.45 3.64
C CYS A 69 10.04 -9.29 2.65
N LEU A 70 10.24 -9.52 1.34
CA LEU A 70 9.97 -8.50 0.31
C LEU A 70 8.48 -8.11 0.30
N MET A 71 7.59 -9.10 0.41
CA MET A 71 6.15 -8.87 0.47
C MET A 71 5.75 -8.07 1.72
N TRP A 72 6.27 -8.39 2.90
CA TRP A 72 6.00 -7.63 4.12
C TRP A 72 6.60 -6.22 4.08
N LYS A 73 7.80 -6.02 3.50
CA LYS A 73 8.37 -4.69 3.28
C LYS A 73 7.47 -3.85 2.35
N ALA A 74 6.97 -4.44 1.25
CA ALA A 74 6.03 -3.77 0.36
C ALA A 74 4.69 -3.45 1.04
N ALA A 75 4.14 -4.41 1.80
CA ALA A 75 2.90 -4.23 2.56
C ALA A 75 3.04 -3.12 3.62
N LYS A 76 4.18 -3.04 4.31
CA LYS A 76 4.48 -1.98 5.26
C LYS A 76 4.43 -0.61 4.59
N ASN A 77 5.16 -0.43 3.48
CA ASN A 77 5.21 0.84 2.77
C ASN A 77 3.83 1.28 2.28
N TYR A 78 3.06 0.34 1.75
CA TYR A 78 1.70 0.58 1.31
C TYR A 78 0.78 0.99 2.47
N ALA A 79 0.74 0.21 3.56
CA ALA A 79 -0.07 0.50 4.74
C ALA A 79 0.32 1.82 5.43
N THR A 80 1.61 2.10 5.55
CA THR A 80 2.12 3.37 6.10
C THR A 80 1.63 4.55 5.26
N TYR A 81 1.75 4.48 3.93
CA TYR A 81 1.30 5.54 3.04
C TYR A 81 -0.21 5.82 3.18
N VAL A 82 -1.03 4.76 3.25
CA VAL A 82 -2.48 4.89 3.48
C VAL A 82 -2.77 5.56 4.81
N LEU A 83 -2.11 5.14 5.90
CA LEU A 83 -2.32 5.70 7.24
C LEU A 83 -1.89 7.17 7.35
N GLU A 84 -0.79 7.54 6.71
CA GLU A 84 -0.29 8.93 6.66
C GLU A 84 -1.21 9.86 5.84
N ASN A 85 -1.96 9.30 4.89
CA ASN A 85 -2.86 10.04 4.00
C ASN A 85 -4.32 9.63 4.18
N PHE A 86 -4.70 9.20 5.39
CA PHE A 86 -5.97 8.50 5.61
C PHE A 86 -7.21 9.34 5.27
N ASP A 87 -7.16 10.67 5.41
CA ASP A 87 -8.28 11.53 5.07
C ASP A 87 -8.60 11.49 3.56
N ARG A 88 -7.57 11.44 2.71
CA ARG A 88 -7.71 11.28 1.26
C ARG A 88 -8.17 9.88 0.87
N TYR A 89 -7.68 8.88 1.59
CA TYR A 89 -8.15 7.50 1.45
C TYR A 89 -9.64 7.39 1.75
N GLU A 90 -10.10 7.99 2.85
CA GLU A 90 -11.49 7.93 3.27
C GLU A 90 -12.41 8.64 2.25
N ILE A 91 -11.97 9.76 1.68
CA ILE A 91 -12.68 10.43 0.58
C ILE A 91 -12.83 9.48 -0.62
N ALA A 92 -11.73 8.87 -1.08
CA ALA A 92 -11.76 7.93 -2.21
C ALA A 92 -12.68 6.71 -1.95
N VAL A 93 -12.70 6.19 -0.72
CA VAL A 93 -13.61 5.11 -0.31
C VAL A 93 -15.07 5.58 -0.32
N LYS A 94 -15.36 6.77 0.20
CA LYS A 94 -16.72 7.36 0.19
C LYS A 94 -17.23 7.59 -1.23
N ASP A 95 -16.34 8.00 -2.13
CA ASP A 95 -16.61 8.21 -3.56
C ASP A 95 -16.73 6.88 -4.33
N ASN A 96 -16.63 5.72 -3.66
CA ASN A 96 -16.67 4.37 -4.23
C ASN A 96 -15.66 4.19 -5.38
N MET A 97 -14.47 4.78 -5.26
CA MET A 97 -13.43 4.60 -6.26
C MET A 97 -12.99 3.13 -6.31
N PRO A 98 -12.75 2.59 -7.52
CA PRO A 98 -12.35 1.19 -7.67
C PRO A 98 -11.00 0.93 -7.02
N LEU A 99 -10.81 -0.31 -6.53
CA LEU A 99 -9.60 -0.83 -5.89
C LEU A 99 -9.29 -0.27 -4.49
N PHE A 100 -10.06 0.71 -4.00
CA PHE A 100 -10.00 1.13 -2.60
C PHE A 100 -10.81 0.17 -1.73
N GLU A 101 -10.15 -0.45 -0.76
CA GLU A 101 -10.78 -1.40 0.15
C GLU A 101 -11.65 -0.66 1.18
N LYS A 102 -12.88 -1.13 1.41
CA LYS A 102 -13.74 -0.57 2.47
C LYS A 102 -13.25 -1.08 3.83
N THR A 103 -12.31 -0.33 4.41
CA THR A 103 -11.68 -0.68 5.69
C THR A 103 -11.44 0.57 6.54
N THR A 104 -11.35 0.37 7.84
CA THR A 104 -11.19 1.41 8.85
C THR A 104 -9.71 1.73 9.11
N LYS A 105 -9.46 2.92 9.67
CA LYS A 105 -8.12 3.30 10.14
C LYS A 105 -7.58 2.33 11.20
N GLN A 106 -8.45 1.77 12.03
CA GLN A 106 -8.08 0.81 13.07
C GLN A 106 -7.61 -0.52 12.47
N GLU A 107 -8.29 -1.02 11.44
CA GLU A 107 -7.89 -2.23 10.72
C GLU A 107 -6.53 -2.04 10.03
N TRP A 108 -6.31 -0.90 9.36
CA TRP A 108 -5.01 -0.56 8.80
C TRP A 108 -3.90 -0.53 9.86
N ASN A 109 -4.14 0.10 11.00
CA ASN A 109 -3.18 0.12 12.10
C ASN A 109 -2.89 -1.28 12.65
N THR A 110 -3.92 -2.12 12.74
CA THR A 110 -3.77 -3.50 13.20
C THR A 110 -2.95 -4.32 12.22
N GLY A 111 -3.22 -4.19 10.92
CA GLY A 111 -2.43 -4.79 9.85
C GLY A 111 -0.97 -4.32 9.86
N LEU A 112 -0.72 -3.02 10.01
CA LEU A 112 0.64 -2.47 10.08
C LEU A 112 1.40 -2.99 11.32
N LYS A 113 0.73 -3.15 12.47
CA LYS A 113 1.33 -3.76 13.67
C LYS A 113 1.72 -5.22 13.41
N ASP A 114 0.87 -6.01 12.77
CA ASP A 114 1.17 -7.39 12.41
C ASP A 114 2.35 -7.49 11.43
N ILE A 115 2.37 -6.63 10.40
CA ILE A 115 3.47 -6.56 9.43
C ILE A 115 4.79 -6.21 10.13
N ASN A 116 4.78 -5.20 11.01
CA ASN A 116 5.97 -4.84 11.77
C ASN A 116 6.41 -5.99 12.68
N ARG A 117 5.49 -6.69 13.35
CA ARG A 117 5.83 -7.89 14.13
C ARG A 117 6.54 -8.94 13.28
N LYS A 118 6.03 -9.22 12.08
CA LYS A 118 6.63 -10.19 11.15
C LYS A 118 8.03 -9.76 10.69
N LEU A 119 8.21 -8.49 10.36
CA LEU A 119 9.52 -7.97 9.90
C LEU A 119 10.60 -8.00 10.99
N HIS A 120 10.23 -7.81 12.25
CA HIS A 120 11.18 -7.80 13.37
C HIS A 120 11.30 -9.15 14.09
N ASP A 121 10.55 -10.16 13.65
CA ASP A 121 10.69 -11.51 14.20
C ASP A 121 12.03 -12.10 13.74
N PRO A 122 12.96 -12.43 14.66
CA PRO A 122 14.27 -12.97 14.28
C PRO A 122 14.18 -14.29 13.51
N ARG A 123 13.07 -15.03 13.64
CA ARG A 123 12.82 -16.28 12.92
C ARG A 123 12.60 -16.06 11.42
N ASN A 124 12.11 -14.87 11.05
CA ASN A 124 11.77 -14.52 9.68
C ASN A 124 12.95 -14.01 8.86
N LYS A 125 14.09 -13.69 9.51
CA LYS A 125 15.35 -13.36 8.83
C LYS A 125 15.24 -12.19 7.83
N CYS A 126 14.35 -11.23 8.09
CA CYS A 126 14.17 -10.04 7.26
C CYS A 126 15.23 -8.98 7.58
N TYR A 127 16.48 -9.25 7.21
CA TYR A 127 17.58 -8.28 7.30
C TYR A 127 17.56 -7.29 6.12
#